data_AF-A0A424XY60-F1
#
_entry.id   AF-A0A424XY60-F1
#
_cell.length_a   1.000
_cell.length_b   1.000
_cell.length_c   1.000
_cell.angle_alpha   90.00
_cell.angle_beta   90.00
_cell.angle_gamma   90.00
#
_symmetry.space_group_name_H-M   'P 1'
#
loop_
_entity.id
_entity.type
_entity.pdbx_description
1 polymer ?
#
loop_
_entity_poly.entity_id
_entity_poly.type
_entity_poly.pdbx_seq_one_letter_code
_entity_poly.pdbx_strand_id
1 'polypeptide(L)'
;MEARVMSEKRQEYLDRLKNKMEEWNSEISRLAEKAGEAKEEKKAEYKEQMEVISKSREKLEEKMADLRQASESSWEGLKYGVESSWEALKAKYSEAKSKFQKDIEEEEKK
;
A
#
# COMPACT_ATOMS: atom_id res chain seq x y z
N MET A 1 32.19 -15.44 6.30
CA MET A 1 31.54 -15.11 5.01
C MET A 1 30.02 -15.04 5.13
N GLU A 2 29.38 -15.85 5.97
CA GLU A 2 27.91 -15.92 6.10
C GLU A 2 27.22 -14.61 6.49
N ALA A 3 27.78 -13.84 7.44
CA ALA A 3 27.20 -12.56 7.86
C ALA A 3 27.11 -11.52 6.72
N ARG A 4 28.08 -11.51 5.81
CA ARG A 4 28.10 -10.59 4.65
C ARG A 4 26.99 -10.93 3.65
N VAL A 5 26.82 -12.22 3.34
CA VAL A 5 25.77 -12.72 2.42
C VAL A 5 24.37 -12.44 2.98
N MET A 6 24.19 -12.57 4.30
CA MET A 6 22.91 -12.24 4.95
C MET A 6 22.59 -10.74 4.87
N SER A 7 23.58 -9.87 5.06
CA SER A 7 23.41 -8.42 4.91
C SER A 7 23.04 -8.03 3.47
N GLU A 8 23.66 -8.64 2.46
CA GLU A 8 23.37 -8.39 1.04
C GLU A 8 21.92 -8.78 0.69
N LYS A 9 21.47 -9.96 1.13
CA LYS A 9 20.06 -10.40 0.93
C LYS A 9 19.04 -9.47 1.58
N ARG A 10 19.34 -8.94 2.77
CA ARG A 10 18.47 -7.98 3.46
C ARG A 10 18.40 -6.65 2.70
N GLN A 11 19.55 -6.15 2.23
CA GLN A 11 19.59 -4.92 1.44
C GLN A 11 18.77 -5.06 0.15
N GLU A 12 18.96 -6.15 -0.59
CA GLU A 12 18.15 -6.44 -1.78
C GLU A 12 16.64 -6.51 -1.48
N TYR A 13 16.26 -7.08 -0.34
CA TYR A 13 14.86 -7.12 0.08
C TYR A 13 14.31 -5.71 0.34
N LEU A 14 15.05 -4.87 1.06
CA LEU A 14 14.68 -3.49 1.34
C LEU A 14 14.56 -2.66 0.05
N ASP A 15 15.48 -2.85 -0.90
CA ASP A 15 15.45 -2.15 -2.20
C ASP A 15 14.22 -2.57 -3.02
N ARG A 16 13.92 -3.88 -3.09
CA ARG A 16 12.69 -4.37 -3.73
C ARG A 16 11.44 -3.81 -3.08
N LEU A 17 11.42 -3.73 -1.75
CA LEU A 17 10.29 -3.23 -0.99
C LEU A 17 10.08 -1.73 -1.23
N LYS A 18 11.16 -0.95 -1.28
CA LYS A 18 11.13 0.47 -1.64
C LYS A 18 10.55 0.68 -3.04
N ASN A 19 11.02 -0.08 -4.05
CA ASN A 19 10.52 0.04 -5.42
C ASN A 19 9.02 -0.29 -5.50
N LYS A 20 8.57 -1.33 -4.80
CA LYS A 20 7.15 -1.64 -4.68
C LYS A 20 6.36 -0.51 -4.02
N MET A 21 6.94 0.18 -3.04
CA MET A 21 6.29 1.31 -2.37
C MET A 21 6.06 2.48 -3.31
N GLU A 22 7.05 2.78 -4.15
CA GLU A 22 6.93 3.80 -5.19
C GLU A 22 5.82 3.45 -6.20
N GLU A 23 5.74 2.18 -6.63
CA GLU A 23 4.65 1.69 -7.49
C GLU A 23 3.28 1.87 -6.84
N TRP A 24 3.14 1.47 -5.57
CA TRP A 24 1.87 1.59 -4.85
C TRP A 24 1.47 3.04 -4.59
N ASN A 25 2.42 3.93 -4.35
CA ASN A 25 2.15 5.36 -4.24
C ASN A 25 1.57 5.93 -5.55
N SER A 26 2.07 5.48 -6.70
CA SER A 26 1.50 5.85 -8.00
C SER A 26 0.09 5.29 -8.17
N GLU A 27 -0.16 4.04 -7.80
CA GLU A 27 -1.48 3.41 -7.92
C GLU A 27 -2.52 4.09 -7.01
N ILE A 28 -2.17 4.37 -5.76
CA ILE A 28 -3.03 5.10 -4.82
C ILE A 28 -3.33 6.52 -5.34
N SER A 29 -2.35 7.20 -5.95
CA SER A 29 -2.57 8.53 -6.53
C SER A 29 -3.56 8.48 -7.69
N ARG A 30 -3.43 7.50 -8.59
CA ARG A 30 -4.40 7.28 -9.69
C ARG A 30 -5.81 6.99 -9.17
N LEU A 31 -5.91 6.23 -8.08
CA LEU A 31 -7.20 5.95 -7.47
C LEU A 31 -7.80 7.20 -6.81
N ALA A 32 -6.97 8.06 -6.21
CA ALA A 32 -7.38 9.34 -5.65
C ALA A 32 -7.91 10.31 -6.73
N GLU A 33 -7.27 10.34 -7.90
CA GLU A 33 -7.74 11.13 -9.04
C GLU A 33 -9.14 10.67 -9.49
N LYS A 34 -9.33 9.36 -9.68
CA LYS A 34 -10.65 8.78 -9.97
C LYS A 34 -11.69 9.08 -8.89
N ALA A 35 -11.27 9.11 -7.63
CA ALA A 35 -12.15 9.48 -6.54
C ALA A 35 -12.63 10.94 -6.65
N GLY A 36 -11.77 11.84 -7.15
CA GLY A 36 -12.09 13.25 -7.38
C GLY A 36 -13.05 13.49 -8.55
N GLU A 37 -13.05 12.62 -9.55
CA GLU A 37 -13.96 12.66 -10.72
C GLU A 37 -15.40 12.23 -10.38
N ALA A 38 -15.62 11.65 -9.19
CA ALA A 38 -16.91 11.16 -8.77
C ALA A 38 -17.97 12.27 -8.62
N LYS A 39 -19.25 11.90 -8.79
CA LYS A 39 -20.38 12.80 -8.48
C LYS A 39 -20.40 13.15 -6.99
N GLU A 40 -20.98 14.32 -6.68
CA GLU A 40 -20.99 14.87 -5.33
C GLU A 40 -21.57 13.92 -4.27
N GLU A 41 -22.58 13.14 -4.66
CA GLU A 41 -23.21 12.11 -3.82
C GLU A 41 -22.27 10.96 -3.40
N LYS A 42 -21.21 10.70 -4.18
CA LYS A 42 -20.20 9.66 -3.92
C LYS A 42 -18.90 10.19 -3.33
N LYS A 43 -18.58 11.47 -3.51
CA LYS A 43 -17.31 12.06 -3.06
C LYS A 43 -17.03 11.85 -1.58
N ALA A 44 -18.03 11.99 -0.72
CA ALA A 44 -17.85 11.78 0.71
C ALA A 44 -17.42 10.34 1.03
N GLU A 45 -18.08 9.37 0.39
CA GLU A 45 -17.81 7.95 0.55
C GLU A 45 -16.40 7.57 0.02
N TYR A 46 -16.06 8.09 -1.16
CA TYR A 46 -14.76 7.82 -1.77
C TYR A 46 -13.62 8.45 -0.98
N LYS A 47 -13.84 9.64 -0.42
CA LYS A 47 -12.87 10.28 0.47
C LYS A 47 -12.61 9.42 1.70
N GLU A 48 -13.63 8.84 2.32
CA GLU A 48 -13.46 7.92 3.45
C GLU A 48 -12.61 6.70 3.07
N GLN A 49 -12.88 6.08 1.92
CA GLN A 49 -12.09 4.94 1.43
C GLN A 49 -10.64 5.33 1.16
N MET A 50 -10.40 6.50 0.56
CA MET A 50 -9.06 7.01 0.33
C MET A 50 -8.33 7.28 1.65
N GLU A 51 -8.99 7.81 2.68
CA GLU A 51 -8.40 7.98 4.01
C GLU A 51 -8.01 6.63 4.65
N VAL A 52 -8.85 5.60 4.49
CA VAL A 52 -8.54 4.24 4.98
C VAL A 52 -7.32 3.64 4.28
N ILE A 53 -7.17 3.88 2.98
CA ILE A 53 -6.00 3.46 2.19
C ILE A 53 -4.76 4.25 2.62
N SER A 54 -4.86 5.57 2.76
CA SER A 54 -3.75 6.44 3.21
C SER A 54 -3.21 6.02 4.57
N LYS A 55 -4.09 5.77 5.56
CA LYS A 55 -3.67 5.27 6.88
C LYS A 55 -2.98 3.90 6.80
N SER A 56 -3.44 3.03 5.91
CA SER A 56 -2.80 1.73 5.68
C SER A 56 -1.43 1.86 5.03
N ARG A 57 -1.26 2.80 4.10
CA ARG A 57 0.02 3.15 3.48
C ARG A 57 1.02 3.67 4.52
N GLU A 58 0.61 4.63 5.34
CA GLU A 58 1.45 5.21 6.40
C GLU A 58 1.93 4.14 7.39
N LYS A 59 1.02 3.28 7.86
CA LYS A 59 1.37 2.16 8.74
C LYS A 59 2.39 1.20 8.11
N LEU A 60 2.30 1.00 6.81
CA LEU A 60 3.25 0.17 6.08
C LEU A 60 4.63 0.85 5.98
N GLU A 61 4.68 2.15 5.67
CA GLU A 61 5.92 2.94 5.66
C GLU A 61 6.63 2.91 7.01
N GLU A 62 5.89 3.03 8.12
CA GLU A 62 6.42 2.89 9.48
C GLU A 62 7.08 1.51 9.68
N LYS A 63 6.38 0.43 9.30
CA LYS A 63 6.93 -0.93 9.42
C LYS A 63 8.14 -1.18 8.53
N MET A 64 8.20 -0.55 7.36
CA MET A 64 9.38 -0.58 6.50
C MET A 64 10.58 0.12 7.16
N ALA A 65 10.33 1.24 7.84
CA ALA A 65 11.36 1.95 8.60
C ALA A 65 11.88 1.12 9.78
N ASP A 66 10.98 0.40 10.48
CA ASP A 66 11.36 -0.54 11.55
C ASP A 66 12.20 -1.70 10.99
N LEU A 67 11.76 -2.31 9.87
CA LEU A 67 12.47 -3.41 9.23
C LEU A 67 13.89 -3.01 8.80
N ARG A 68 14.08 -1.77 8.33
CA ARG A 68 15.39 -1.24 7.95
C ARG A 68 16.35 -1.11 9.14
N GLN A 69 15.82 -0.86 10.33
CA GLN A 69 16.59 -0.70 11.57
C GLN A 69 16.71 -2.01 12.37
N ALA A 70 16.09 -3.08 11.89
CA ALA A 70 16.00 -4.36 12.59
C ALA A 70 17.37 -5.01 12.77
N SER A 71 17.59 -5.58 13.96
CA SER A 71 18.68 -6.53 14.21
C SER A 71 18.42 -7.86 13.51
N GLU A 72 19.45 -8.68 13.40
CA GLU A 72 19.37 -9.98 12.72
C GLU A 72 18.29 -10.89 13.30
N SER A 73 18.19 -10.92 14.63
CA SER A 73 17.24 -11.76 15.38
C SER A 73 15.79 -11.32 15.22
N SER A 74 15.55 -10.06 14.89
CA SER A 74 14.21 -9.47 14.79
C SER A 74 13.75 -9.31 13.34
N TRP A 75 14.65 -9.45 12.37
CA TRP A 75 14.41 -9.12 10.97
C TRP A 75 13.27 -9.94 10.34
N GLU A 76 13.25 -11.27 10.51
CA GLU A 76 12.20 -12.12 9.92
C GLU A 76 10.80 -11.81 10.48
N GLY A 77 10.70 -11.52 11.79
CA GLY A 77 9.43 -11.16 12.43
C GLY A 77 8.90 -9.81 11.92
N LEU A 78 9.78 -8.81 11.80
CA LEU A 78 9.41 -7.49 11.26
C LEU A 78 9.07 -7.58 9.77
N LYS A 79 9.77 -8.42 9.01
CA LYS A 79 9.47 -8.70 7.61
C LYS A 79 8.08 -9.27 7.43
N TYR A 80 7.70 -10.26 8.24
CA TYR A 80 6.34 -10.80 8.22
C TYR A 80 5.29 -9.71 8.52
N GLY A 81 5.58 -8.81 9.47
CA GLY A 81 4.71 -7.68 9.78
C GLY A 81 4.54 -6.69 8.63
N VAL A 82 5.62 -6.43 7.88
CA VAL A 82 5.59 -5.66 6.63
C VAL A 82 4.73 -6.36 5.59
N GLU A 83 4.98 -7.64 5.31
CA GLU A 83 4.26 -8.41 4.29
C GLU A 83 2.76 -8.48 4.59
N SER A 84 2.38 -8.71 5.86
CA SER A 84 0.98 -8.69 6.29
C SER A 84 0.33 -7.31 6.09
N SER A 85 1.03 -6.23 6.43
CA SER A 85 0.51 -4.87 6.26
C SER A 85 0.39 -4.49 4.78
N TRP A 86 1.29 -5.03 3.96
CA TRP A 86 1.26 -4.90 2.51
C TRP A 86 0.02 -5.53 1.91
N GLU A 87 -0.28 -6.79 2.24
CA GLU A 87 -1.47 -7.48 1.76
C GLU A 87 -2.77 -6.81 2.24
N ALA A 88 -2.78 -6.26 3.46
CA ALA A 88 -3.91 -5.47 3.95
C ALA A 88 -4.14 -4.18 3.15
N LEU A 89 -3.06 -3.48 2.75
CA LEU A 89 -3.16 -2.32 1.85
C LEU A 89 -3.71 -2.74 0.49
N LYS A 90 -3.21 -3.85 -0.09
CA LYS A 90 -3.70 -4.36 -1.38
C LYS A 90 -5.18 -4.66 -1.37
N ALA A 91 -5.66 -5.32 -0.32
CA ALA A 91 -7.06 -5.69 -0.18
C ALA A 91 -7.97 -4.44 -0.19
N LYS A 92 -7.64 -3.45 0.66
CA LYS A 92 -8.37 -2.17 0.74
C LYS A 92 -8.38 -1.41 -0.59
N TYR A 93 -7.24 -1.36 -1.26
CA TYR A 93 -7.13 -0.72 -2.58
C TYR A 93 -7.97 -1.44 -3.63
N SER A 94 -7.92 -2.77 -3.68
CA SER A 94 -8.69 -3.57 -4.64
C SER A 94 -10.19 -3.41 -4.43
N GLU A 95 -10.63 -3.37 -3.17
CA GLU A 95 -12.03 -3.14 -2.81
C GLU A 95 -12.50 -1.75 -3.28
N ALA A 96 -11.75 -0.70 -2.92
CA ALA A 96 -12.09 0.67 -3.33
C ALA A 96 -12.07 0.84 -4.85
N LYS A 97 -11.04 0.32 -5.53
CA LYS A 97 -10.96 0.33 -7.00
C LYS A 97 -12.16 -0.34 -7.66
N SER A 98 -12.55 -1.53 -7.18
CA SER A 98 -13.70 -2.24 -7.71
C SER A 98 -14.99 -1.46 -7.50
N LYS A 99 -15.16 -0.82 -6.33
CA LYS A 99 -16.33 -0.01 -6.04
C LYS A 99 -16.38 1.23 -6.93
N PHE A 100 -15.28 1.96 -7.02
CA PHE A 100 -15.19 3.19 -7.81
C PHE A 100 -15.49 2.91 -9.28
N GLN A 101 -14.93 1.83 -9.82
CA GLN A 101 -15.18 1.42 -11.21
C GLN A 101 -16.66 1.08 -11.43
N LYS A 102 -17.27 0.28 -10.54
CA LYS A 102 -18.68 -0.11 -10.67
C LYS A 102 -19.60 1.10 -10.64
N ASP A 103 -19.40 2.00 -9.68
CA ASP A 103 -20.20 3.20 -9.51
C ASP A 103 -20.05 4.15 -10.71
N ILE A 104 -18.85 4.28 -11.30
CA ILE A 104 -18.65 5.07 -12.55
C ILE A 104 -19.38 4.44 -13.73
N GLU A 105 -19.27 3.12 -13.93
CA GLU A 105 -19.92 2.39 -15.03
C GLU A 105 -21.47 2.41 -14.94
N GLU A 106 -22.04 2.42 -13.73
CA GLU A 106 -23.49 2.54 -13.53
C GLU A 106 -24.01 3.93 -13.92
N GLU A 107 -23.18 4.96 -13.80
CA GLU A 107 -23.55 6.33 -14.16
C GLU A 107 -23.48 6.61 -15.66
N GLU A 108 -22.63 5.91 -16.43
CA GLU A 108 -22.60 6.02 -17.90
C GLU A 108 -23.81 5.34 -18.59
N LYS A 109 -24.49 4.43 -17.89
CA LYS A 109 -25.65 3.69 -18.40
C LYS A 109 -27.00 4.38 -18.13
N LYS A 110 -27.02 5.45 -17.34
CA LYS A 110 -28.21 6.25 -17.04
C LYS A 110 -28.31 7.45 -17.95
#